data_AF-A0A7V0I890-F1
#
_entry.id   AF-A0A7V0I890-F1
#
_cell.length_a   1.000
_cell.length_b   1.000
_cell.length_c   1.000
_cell.angle_alpha   90.00
_cell.angle_beta   90.00
_cell.angle_gamma   90.00
#
_symmetry.space_group_name_H-M   'P 1'
#
loop_
_entity.id
_entity.type
_entity.pdbx_description
1 polymer ?
#
loop_
_entity_poly.entity_id
_entity_poly.type
_entity_poly.pdbx_seq_one_letter_code
_entity_poly.pdbx_strand_id
1 'polypeptide(L)'
;MRRASMIWLLATVLAASALAGPRLEVEPTIYRFGEVTEGGVVRAVFVLTNAGDAPLVFPRQPHTSCGCTSAPLPKEELAPGESMELVVFFDSTGFGGRKITRKVDLFSNDPRAPKRVLILEGYVREARPHEGSASTLYYGFYLLVDLRPPAEYDRAHLLGAINIPLGALERWIDRLPRNIPIYLYDATGEGALEAARILRENGFVAARAIAGGLAGWREEVGDAFLVRVDAAAAPPRGTPRYGQRTVSARRVARAYQVVVDLRPADEYAAGHIPGAVNVAPNDLPGWLAALPGPGEGGRLYVWLVDADGALACGLAARLRAEGYADVYCLVGGIGQWEIRYGDLLWAEGTG
;
A
#
# COMPACT_ATOMS: atom_id res chain seq x y z
N MET A 1 -27.02 85.36 39.01
CA MET A 1 -25.59 85.13 38.69
C MET A 1 -25.17 83.78 39.26
N ARG A 2 -24.91 82.77 38.43
CA ARG A 2 -23.70 81.93 38.48
C ARG A 2 -23.69 80.98 37.29
N ARG A 3 -22.51 80.90 36.69
CA ARG A 3 -22.20 80.48 35.32
C ARG A 3 -22.38 78.98 35.09
N ALA A 4 -22.75 78.66 33.86
CA ALA A 4 -22.59 77.35 33.24
C ALA A 4 -21.12 76.90 33.23
N SER A 5 -20.90 75.60 33.39
CA SER A 5 -19.75 74.90 32.82
C SER A 5 -20.18 73.46 32.51
N MET A 6 -20.49 73.25 31.23
CA MET A 6 -20.79 71.94 30.64
C MET A 6 -19.45 71.25 30.38
N ILE A 7 -19.11 70.25 31.20
CA ILE A 7 -17.90 69.43 31.01
C ILE A 7 -18.26 68.35 29.98
N TRP A 8 -17.74 68.50 28.76
CA TRP A 8 -17.73 67.42 27.77
C TRP A 8 -16.68 66.40 28.19
N LEU A 9 -17.13 65.23 28.68
CA LEU A 9 -16.26 64.06 28.81
C LEU A 9 -16.04 63.49 27.40
N LEU A 10 -14.87 63.75 26.82
CA LEU A 10 -14.45 63.13 25.58
C LEU A 10 -14.02 61.69 25.91
N ALA A 11 -14.91 60.71 25.69
CA ALA A 11 -14.56 59.30 25.77
C ALA A 11 -13.70 58.94 24.55
N THR A 12 -12.39 58.83 24.75
CA THR A 12 -11.48 58.25 23.76
C THR A 12 -11.77 56.75 23.65
N VAL A 13 -12.54 56.36 22.64
CA VAL A 13 -12.61 54.98 22.17
C VAL A 13 -11.26 54.65 21.56
N LEU A 14 -10.37 53.98 22.30
CA LEU A 14 -9.26 53.25 21.70
C LEU A 14 -9.87 52.10 20.90
N ALA A 15 -10.09 52.32 19.60
CA ALA A 15 -10.28 51.22 18.67
C ALA A 15 -8.96 50.43 18.66
N ALA A 16 -8.94 49.28 19.33
CA ALA A 16 -7.89 48.31 19.14
C ALA A 16 -7.97 47.85 17.69
N SER A 17 -7.15 48.43 16.80
CA SER A 17 -6.96 47.87 15.46
C SER A 17 -6.48 46.45 15.63
N ALA A 18 -7.37 45.48 15.34
CA ALA A 18 -6.92 44.12 15.11
C ALA A 18 -5.84 44.21 14.04
N LEU A 19 -4.63 43.71 14.32
CA LEU A 19 -3.53 43.69 13.36
C LEU A 19 -4.02 43.00 12.09
N ALA A 20 -4.35 43.81 11.07
CA ALA A 20 -4.50 43.40 9.69
C ALA A 20 -3.17 42.80 9.23
N GLY A 21 -3.23 41.68 8.52
CA GLY A 21 -2.08 40.83 8.23
C GLY A 21 -2.47 39.36 8.07
N PRO A 22 -1.50 38.51 7.73
CA PRO A 22 -1.74 37.08 7.58
C PRO A 22 -2.17 36.46 8.91
N ARG A 23 -3.13 35.52 8.86
CA ARG A 23 -3.64 34.84 10.05
C ARG A 23 -3.91 33.37 9.76
N LEU A 24 -3.18 32.49 10.42
CA LEU A 24 -3.32 31.04 10.26
C LEU A 24 -4.35 30.49 11.26
N GLU A 25 -5.48 30.03 10.72
CA GLU A 25 -6.44 29.18 11.42
C GLU A 25 -6.23 27.72 11.02
N VAL A 26 -6.35 26.80 11.99
CA VAL A 26 -6.17 25.37 11.76
C VAL A 26 -7.28 24.59 12.44
N GLU A 27 -7.94 23.70 11.69
CA GLU A 27 -9.01 22.84 12.20
C GLU A 27 -8.85 21.39 11.73
N PRO A 28 -8.84 20.39 12.65
CA PRO A 28 -8.67 20.54 14.09
C PRO A 28 -7.21 20.88 14.45
N THR A 29 -6.91 21.32 15.68
CA THR A 29 -5.50 21.41 16.14
C THR A 29 -5.01 20.13 16.83
N ILE A 30 -5.94 19.28 17.27
CA ILE A 30 -5.67 17.96 17.84
C ILE A 30 -6.49 16.94 17.07
N TYR A 31 -5.82 16.04 16.35
CA TYR A 31 -6.43 14.91 15.69
C TYR A 31 -6.39 13.69 16.61
N ARG A 32 -7.58 13.18 16.96
CA ARG A 32 -7.72 11.98 17.79
C ARG A 32 -8.05 10.80 16.90
N PHE A 33 -7.10 9.91 16.69
CA PHE A 33 -7.29 8.75 15.82
C PHE A 33 -7.92 7.54 16.54
N GLY A 34 -8.22 7.66 17.84
CA GLY A 34 -8.83 6.57 18.61
C GLY A 34 -7.85 5.42 18.81
N GLU A 35 -8.32 4.20 18.59
CA GLU A 35 -7.52 2.98 18.59
C GLU A 35 -7.21 2.55 17.15
N VAL A 36 -5.95 2.27 16.86
CA VAL A 36 -5.51 1.68 15.59
C VAL A 36 -4.65 0.46 15.84
N THR A 37 -4.63 -0.47 14.88
CA THR A 37 -3.77 -1.66 14.95
C THR A 37 -2.36 -1.30 14.50
N GLU A 38 -1.36 -1.77 15.24
CA GLU A 38 0.05 -1.66 14.85
C GLU A 38 0.29 -2.15 13.41
N GLY A 39 1.12 -1.43 12.67
CA GLY A 39 1.40 -1.69 11.26
C GLY A 39 0.51 -0.91 10.30
N GLY A 40 -0.58 -0.29 10.77
CA GLY A 40 -1.35 0.69 10.02
C GLY A 40 -0.67 2.07 9.95
N VAL A 41 -0.97 2.82 8.91
CA VAL A 41 -0.64 4.24 8.74
C VAL A 41 -1.89 5.07 9.03
N VAL A 42 -1.78 5.93 10.03
CA VAL A 42 -2.82 6.92 10.34
C VAL A 42 -2.68 8.10 9.38
N ARG A 43 -3.77 8.43 8.68
CA ARG A 43 -3.89 9.64 7.85
C ARG A 43 -4.70 10.69 8.62
N ALA A 44 -4.03 11.68 9.20
CA ALA A 44 -4.66 12.79 9.91
C ALA A 44 -4.73 14.04 9.02
N VAL A 45 -5.91 14.61 8.85
CA VAL A 45 -6.11 15.80 8.01
C VAL A 45 -6.29 17.04 8.90
N PHE A 46 -5.53 18.08 8.60
CA PHE A 46 -5.61 19.39 9.23
C PHE A 46 -5.94 20.41 8.13
N VAL A 47 -7.05 21.13 8.27
CA VAL A 47 -7.40 22.21 7.33
C VAL A 47 -6.68 23.48 7.77
N LEU A 48 -5.82 24.00 6.91
CA LEU A 48 -5.11 25.27 7.10
C LEU A 48 -5.83 26.35 6.32
N THR A 49 -6.25 27.42 6.99
CA THR A 49 -6.97 28.54 6.36
C THR A 49 -6.26 29.85 6.65
N ASN A 50 -6.03 30.67 5.62
CA ASN A 50 -5.63 32.05 5.82
C ASN A 50 -6.87 32.89 6.11
N ALA A 51 -7.16 33.10 7.39
CA ALA A 51 -8.29 33.90 7.85
C ALA A 51 -7.92 35.39 8.04
N GLY A 52 -6.80 35.82 7.45
CA GLY A 52 -6.35 37.20 7.41
C GLY A 52 -6.69 37.88 6.09
N ASP A 53 -6.16 39.08 5.90
CA ASP A 53 -6.37 39.93 4.72
C ASP A 53 -5.07 40.16 3.91
N ALA A 54 -3.97 39.49 4.30
CA ALA A 54 -2.70 39.48 3.57
C ALA A 54 -2.20 38.04 3.34
N PRO A 55 -1.29 37.80 2.36
CA PRO A 55 -0.79 36.47 2.06
C PRO A 55 -0.10 35.78 3.25
N LEU A 56 -0.53 34.55 3.54
CA LEU A 56 0.05 33.70 4.57
C LEU A 56 1.10 32.79 3.94
N VAL A 57 2.35 32.90 4.41
CA VAL A 57 3.50 32.19 3.86
C VAL A 57 4.03 31.19 4.89
N PHE A 58 4.38 29.99 4.42
CA PHE A 58 5.01 28.92 5.18
C PHE A 58 6.50 28.85 4.78
N PRO A 59 7.42 29.45 5.56
CA PRO A 59 8.81 29.61 5.14
C PRO A 59 9.62 28.31 5.12
N ARG A 60 9.05 27.20 5.58
CA ARG A 60 9.68 25.87 5.62
C ARG A 60 8.64 24.78 5.81
N GLN A 61 9.04 23.56 5.46
CA GLN A 61 8.26 22.36 5.72
C GLN A 61 8.04 22.12 7.23
N PRO A 62 6.91 21.51 7.63
CA PRO A 62 6.63 21.21 9.02
C PRO A 62 7.70 20.29 9.62
N HIS A 63 8.08 20.56 10.86
CA HIS A 63 9.04 19.74 11.58
C HIS A 63 8.32 18.70 12.45
N THR A 64 8.64 17.42 12.25
CA THR A 64 8.07 16.31 13.01
C THR A 64 9.07 15.80 14.05
N SER A 65 8.59 15.31 15.19
CA SER A 65 9.46 14.89 16.29
C SER A 65 10.08 13.49 16.13
N CYS A 66 9.71 12.73 15.09
CA CYS A 66 10.26 11.41 14.75
C CYS A 66 10.19 11.18 13.24
N GLY A 67 11.05 10.31 12.70
CA GLY A 67 10.95 9.83 11.31
C GLY A 67 9.70 8.99 11.02
N CYS A 68 8.92 8.64 12.05
CA CYS A 68 7.66 7.91 11.95
C CYS A 68 6.45 8.79 11.59
N THR A 69 6.65 10.10 11.43
CA THR A 69 5.60 11.05 11.08
C THR A 69 6.08 11.95 9.94
N SER A 70 5.27 12.08 8.89
CA SER A 70 5.50 13.00 7.77
C SER A 70 4.31 13.96 7.62
N ALA A 71 4.58 15.19 7.21
CA ALA A 71 3.58 16.24 7.07
C ALA A 71 3.98 17.21 5.94
N PRO A 72 4.07 16.76 4.68
CA PRO A 72 4.48 17.63 3.58
C PRO A 72 3.41 18.71 3.34
N LEU A 73 3.84 19.97 3.22
CA LEU A 73 2.97 21.05 2.79
C LEU A 73 2.69 20.92 1.28
N PRO A 74 1.42 20.96 0.83
CA PRO A 74 1.10 20.94 -0.59
C PRO A 74 1.57 22.21 -1.32
N LYS A 75 1.58 23.35 -0.62
CA LYS A 75 2.05 24.64 -1.10
C LYS A 75 2.54 25.50 0.05
N GLU A 76 3.34 26.50 -0.28
CA GLU A 76 4.04 27.35 0.69
C GLU A 76 3.35 28.71 0.92
N GLU A 77 2.23 28.97 0.25
CA GLU A 77 1.47 30.23 0.38
C GLU A 77 -0.04 30.00 0.29
N LEU A 78 -0.80 30.78 1.06
CA LEU A 78 -2.26 30.86 1.02
C LEU A 78 -2.71 32.31 0.84
N ALA A 79 -3.51 32.57 -0.19
CA ALA A 79 -4.18 33.86 -0.37
C ALA A 79 -5.22 34.11 0.75
N PRO A 80 -5.62 35.36 1.02
CA PRO A 80 -6.71 35.66 1.96
C PRO A 80 -7.97 34.85 1.69
N GLY A 81 -8.51 34.18 2.70
CA GLY A 81 -9.68 33.30 2.62
C GLY A 81 -9.42 31.92 2.02
N GLU A 82 -8.21 31.64 1.53
CA GLU A 82 -7.87 30.36 0.93
C GLU A 82 -7.57 29.29 1.99
N SER A 83 -7.93 28.04 1.68
CA SER A 83 -7.68 26.87 2.52
C SER A 83 -6.89 25.78 1.79
N MET A 84 -6.20 24.93 2.55
CA MET A 84 -5.60 23.69 2.05
C MET A 84 -5.61 22.59 3.12
N GLU A 85 -5.58 21.33 2.69
CA GLU A 85 -5.39 20.20 3.59
C GLU A 85 -3.89 19.95 3.82
N LEU A 86 -3.47 19.95 5.08
CA LEU A 86 -2.21 19.37 5.51
C LEU A 86 -2.48 17.95 6.00
N VAL A 87 -2.02 16.97 5.22
CA VAL A 87 -2.15 15.55 5.57
C VAL A 87 -0.90 15.12 6.33
N VAL A 88 -1.09 14.68 7.57
CA VAL A 88 -0.05 14.12 8.42
C VAL A 88 -0.19 12.59 8.46
N PHE A 89 0.88 11.90 8.09
CA PHE A 89 0.94 10.44 8.18
C PHE A 89 1.68 10.01 9.43
N PHE A 90 1.14 9.04 10.16
CA PHE A 90 1.84 8.39 11.27
C PHE A 90 1.89 6.88 11.04
N ASP A 91 3.11 6.35 10.87
CA ASP A 91 3.37 4.92 10.77
C ASP A 91 3.39 4.30 12.18
N SER A 92 2.39 3.45 12.47
CA SER A 92 2.23 2.83 13.79
C SER A 92 3.11 1.58 13.99
N THR A 93 3.94 1.20 13.02
CA THR A 93 4.83 0.03 13.11
C THR A 93 5.81 0.19 14.29
N GLY A 94 5.88 -0.82 15.16
CA GLY A 94 6.74 -0.81 16.36
C GLY A 94 6.17 -0.03 17.55
N PHE A 95 4.89 0.35 17.48
CA PHE A 95 4.20 1.09 18.53
C PHE A 95 3.11 0.28 19.27
N GLY A 96 3.03 -1.04 19.05
CA GLY A 96 2.06 -1.91 19.72
C GLY A 96 2.00 -1.74 21.24
N GLY A 97 0.78 -1.65 21.78
CA GLY A 97 0.51 -1.52 23.21
C GLY A 97 0.74 -0.12 23.79
N ARG A 98 0.94 0.91 22.97
CA ARG A 98 1.35 2.25 23.44
C ARG A 98 0.29 3.32 23.19
N LYS A 99 0.16 4.24 24.14
CA LYS A 99 -0.48 5.54 23.90
C LYS A 99 0.50 6.45 23.18
N ILE A 100 0.03 7.10 22.11
CA ILE A 100 0.84 7.93 21.23
C ILE A 100 0.36 9.37 21.33
N THR A 101 1.33 10.26 21.40
CA THR A 101 1.16 11.71 21.20
C THR A 101 2.30 12.18 20.31
N ARG A 102 1.98 12.62 19.10
CA ARG A 102 2.93 13.21 18.14
C ARG A 102 2.66 14.68 17.99
N LYS A 103 3.74 15.45 17.83
CA LYS A 103 3.69 16.89 17.61
C LYS A 103 4.25 17.20 16.23
N VAL A 104 3.54 18.02 15.49
CA VAL A 104 3.98 18.59 14.22
C VAL A 104 4.08 20.09 14.39
N ASP A 105 5.27 20.62 14.22
CA ASP A 105 5.55 22.05 14.32
C ASP A 105 5.38 22.69 12.94
N LEU A 106 4.31 23.47 12.78
CA LEU A 106 4.00 24.24 11.58
C LEU A 106 4.47 25.70 11.76
N PHE A 107 5.13 26.26 10.75
CA PHE A 107 5.69 27.61 10.81
C PHE A 107 5.08 28.50 9.75
N SER A 108 4.75 29.74 10.10
CA SER A 108 4.19 30.71 9.16
C SER A 108 4.62 32.14 9.48
N ASN A 109 4.32 33.08 8.59
CA ASN A 109 4.49 34.52 8.81
C ASN A 109 3.34 35.17 9.62
N ASP A 110 2.42 34.39 10.22
CA ASP A 110 1.42 34.91 11.15
C ASP A 110 2.11 35.54 12.39
N PRO A 111 1.99 36.87 12.61
CA PRO A 111 2.70 37.55 13.69
C PRO A 111 2.17 37.18 15.09
N ARG A 112 0.96 36.62 15.17
CA ARG A 112 0.32 36.22 16.44
C ARG A 112 0.77 34.82 16.85
N ALA A 113 1.06 33.96 15.88
CA ALA A 113 1.44 32.58 16.10
C ALA A 113 2.39 32.08 14.99
N PRO A 114 3.66 32.55 14.98
CA PRO A 114 4.62 32.19 13.93
C PRO A 114 4.97 30.69 13.95
N LYS A 115 4.68 30.01 15.08
CA LYS A 115 4.72 28.57 15.24
C LYS A 115 3.37 28.07 15.76
N ARG A 116 2.74 27.13 15.04
CA ARG A 116 1.57 26.37 15.48
C ARG A 116 1.98 24.91 15.72
N VAL A 117 1.54 24.33 16.84
CA VAL A 117 1.79 22.91 17.14
C VAL A 117 0.51 22.14 16.88
N LEU A 118 0.57 21.17 15.98
CA LEU A 118 -0.51 20.22 15.71
C LEU A 118 -0.23 18.92 16.46
N ILE A 119 -1.27 18.29 16.98
CA ILE A 119 -1.15 17.08 17.79
C ILE A 119 -1.91 15.94 17.15
N LEU A 120 -1.27 14.77 17.08
CA LEU A 120 -1.92 13.50 16.77
C LEU A 120 -1.87 12.64 18.01
N GLU A 121 -3.02 12.16 18.50
CA GLU A 121 -3.07 11.32 19.69
C GLU A 121 -4.05 10.15 19.57
N GLY A 122 -3.72 9.07 20.25
CA GLY A 122 -4.53 7.86 20.29
C GLY A 122 -3.77 6.68 20.88
N TYR A 123 -4.32 5.49 20.71
CA TYR A 123 -3.77 4.24 21.21
C TYR A 123 -3.44 3.30 20.03
N VAL A 124 -2.28 2.66 20.09
CA VAL A 124 -1.89 1.64 19.12
C VAL A 124 -2.02 0.29 19.80
N ARG A 125 -2.97 -0.52 19.33
CA ARG A 125 -3.13 -1.91 19.76
C ARG A 125 -2.02 -2.76 19.14
N GLU A 126 -1.43 -3.63 19.95
CA GLU A 126 -0.47 -4.64 19.48
C GLU A 126 -1.07 -5.53 18.39
N ALA A 127 -0.33 -5.73 17.31
CA ALA A 127 -0.76 -6.58 16.20
C ALA A 127 -0.77 -8.05 16.62
N ARG A 128 -1.81 -8.78 16.22
CA ARG A 128 -1.89 -10.24 16.41
C ARG A 128 -0.99 -10.95 15.40
N PRO A 129 -0.64 -12.23 15.61
CA PRO A 129 0.26 -12.97 14.71
C PRO A 129 -0.18 -13.07 13.24
N HIS A 130 -1.46 -12.82 12.95
CA HIS A 130 -2.04 -12.85 11.60
C HIS A 130 -2.25 -11.46 10.99
N GLU A 131 -1.98 -10.40 11.75
CA GLU A 131 -2.18 -9.01 11.32
C GLU A 131 -0.83 -8.48 10.83
N GLY A 132 -0.73 -8.23 9.53
CA GLY A 132 0.49 -7.74 8.90
C GLY A 132 0.33 -6.34 8.32
N SER A 133 1.40 -5.54 8.37
CA SER A 133 1.43 -4.21 7.74
C SER A 133 1.52 -4.29 6.21
N ALA A 134 1.17 -3.20 5.53
CA ALA A 134 1.41 -3.07 4.09
C ALA A 134 2.90 -3.26 3.73
N SER A 135 3.82 -2.80 4.59
CA SER A 135 5.26 -3.00 4.38
C SER A 135 5.70 -4.45 4.57
N THR A 136 5.12 -5.17 5.53
CA THR A 136 5.38 -6.61 5.71
C THR A 136 4.96 -7.39 4.48
N LEU A 137 3.78 -7.10 3.91
CA LEU A 137 3.37 -7.66 2.63
C LEU A 137 4.37 -7.27 1.54
N TYR A 138 4.64 -5.98 1.34
CA TYR A 138 5.49 -5.46 0.27
C TYR A 138 6.89 -6.10 0.21
N TYR A 139 7.58 -6.27 1.34
CA TYR A 139 8.95 -6.83 1.33
C TYR A 139 9.01 -8.34 1.06
N GLY A 140 7.92 -9.07 1.30
CA GLY A 140 7.78 -10.46 0.90
C GLY A 140 7.24 -10.65 -0.53
N PHE A 141 6.66 -9.58 -1.08
CA PHE A 141 5.87 -9.62 -2.30
C PHE A 141 6.72 -9.72 -3.57
N TYR A 142 6.22 -10.48 -4.53
CA TYR A 142 6.76 -10.58 -5.88
C TYR A 142 5.64 -10.86 -6.87
N LEU A 143 5.83 -10.42 -8.11
CA LEU A 143 4.90 -10.69 -9.21
C LEU A 143 5.36 -11.90 -10.00
N LEU A 144 4.47 -12.89 -10.17
CA LEU A 144 4.68 -14.02 -11.06
C LEU A 144 4.09 -13.72 -12.44
N VAL A 145 4.88 -13.88 -13.50
CA VAL A 145 4.44 -13.59 -14.86
C VAL A 145 4.65 -14.81 -15.74
N ASP A 146 3.55 -15.36 -16.24
CA ASP A 146 3.52 -16.42 -17.24
C ASP A 146 3.58 -15.82 -18.65
N LEU A 147 4.63 -16.17 -19.39
CA LEU A 147 4.92 -15.66 -20.72
C LEU A 147 4.34 -16.52 -21.85
N ARG A 148 3.65 -17.61 -21.51
CA ARG A 148 3.07 -18.54 -22.48
C ARG A 148 1.78 -17.96 -23.10
N PRO A 149 1.31 -18.53 -24.22
CA PRO A 149 0.01 -18.18 -24.78
C PRO A 149 -1.14 -18.37 -23.77
N PRO A 150 -2.23 -17.59 -23.85
CA PRO A 150 -3.36 -17.67 -22.91
C PRO A 150 -3.93 -19.08 -22.76
N ALA A 151 -4.11 -19.79 -23.87
CA ALA A 151 -4.61 -21.16 -23.85
C ALA A 151 -3.72 -22.14 -23.04
N GLU A 152 -2.41 -21.89 -22.94
CA GLU A 152 -1.52 -22.69 -22.09
C GLU A 152 -1.59 -22.32 -20.62
N TYR A 153 -1.71 -21.03 -20.33
CA TYR A 153 -1.94 -20.50 -18.99
C TYR A 153 -3.25 -21.02 -18.42
N ASP A 154 -4.34 -20.94 -19.18
CA ASP A 154 -5.67 -21.40 -18.78
C ASP A 154 -5.70 -22.89 -18.42
N ARG A 155 -4.88 -23.72 -19.08
CA ARG A 155 -4.83 -25.16 -18.75
C ARG A 155 -4.17 -25.42 -17.40
N ALA A 156 -3.03 -24.77 -17.13
CA ALA A 156 -2.34 -24.86 -15.87
C ALA A 156 -1.31 -23.73 -15.72
N HIS A 157 -1.28 -23.06 -14.58
CA HIS A 157 -0.33 -21.99 -14.28
C HIS A 157 -0.01 -21.97 -12.78
N LEU A 158 1.03 -21.23 -12.39
CA LEU A 158 1.38 -21.03 -10.98
C LEU A 158 0.36 -20.10 -10.29
N LEU A 159 -0.09 -20.46 -9.09
CA LEU A 159 -1.06 -19.70 -8.29
C LEU A 159 -0.69 -18.20 -8.17
N GLY A 160 -1.59 -17.31 -8.58
CA GLY A 160 -1.34 -15.86 -8.53
C GLY A 160 -0.42 -15.33 -9.64
N ALA A 161 -0.02 -16.18 -10.60
CA ALA A 161 0.65 -15.71 -11.80
C ALA A 161 -0.33 -14.97 -12.71
N ILE A 162 0.13 -13.88 -13.31
CA ILE A 162 -0.57 -13.18 -14.38
C ILE A 162 -0.09 -13.68 -15.74
N ASN A 163 -0.94 -13.63 -16.78
CA ASN A 163 -0.53 -14.00 -18.13
C ASN A 163 -0.15 -12.77 -18.97
N ILE A 164 1.12 -12.65 -19.32
CA ILE A 164 1.63 -11.64 -20.26
C ILE A 164 2.43 -12.39 -21.32
N PRO A 165 1.83 -12.82 -22.44
CA PRO A 165 2.55 -13.56 -23.47
C PRO A 165 3.82 -12.85 -23.90
N LEU A 166 4.92 -13.57 -24.20
CA LEU A 166 6.23 -12.96 -24.48
C LEU A 166 6.18 -11.81 -25.50
N GLY A 167 5.49 -12.01 -26.62
CA GLY A 167 5.33 -10.98 -27.66
C GLY A 167 4.49 -9.76 -27.24
N ALA A 168 3.81 -9.84 -26.10
CA ALA A 168 3.09 -8.74 -25.48
C ALA A 168 3.95 -7.97 -24.47
N LEU A 169 5.11 -8.48 -24.04
CA LEU A 169 5.82 -7.94 -22.87
C LEU A 169 6.18 -6.45 -23.00
N GLU A 170 6.59 -6.00 -24.19
CA GLU A 170 7.03 -4.62 -24.41
C GLU A 170 5.93 -3.60 -24.11
N ARG A 171 4.68 -3.85 -24.54
CA ARG A 171 3.53 -2.98 -24.24
C ARG A 171 3.10 -2.99 -22.77
N TRP A 172 3.62 -3.93 -21.97
CA TRP A 172 3.35 -4.01 -20.53
C TRP A 172 4.42 -3.32 -19.67
N ILE A 173 5.55 -2.89 -20.25
CA ILE A 173 6.68 -2.31 -19.53
C ILE A 173 6.24 -1.15 -18.62
N ASP A 174 5.39 -0.25 -19.09
CA ASP A 174 4.96 0.90 -18.29
C ASP A 174 3.89 0.59 -17.25
N ARG A 175 3.24 -0.57 -17.35
CA ARG A 175 2.24 -1.05 -16.39
C ARG A 175 2.85 -1.90 -15.28
N LEU A 176 4.04 -2.46 -15.50
CA LEU A 176 4.68 -3.37 -14.56
C LEU A 176 5.31 -2.62 -13.37
N PRO A 177 5.23 -3.18 -12.15
CA PRO A 177 5.82 -2.57 -10.97
C PRO A 177 7.35 -2.69 -10.97
N ARG A 178 8.07 -1.55 -10.98
CA ARG A 178 9.54 -1.53 -11.15
C ARG A 178 10.32 -1.93 -9.91
N ASN A 179 9.74 -1.73 -8.73
CA ASN A 179 10.45 -1.79 -7.45
C ASN A 179 10.16 -3.05 -6.62
N ILE A 180 9.47 -4.04 -7.21
CA ILE A 180 9.27 -5.36 -6.62
C ILE A 180 9.95 -6.43 -7.48
N PRO A 181 10.32 -7.59 -6.93
CA PRO A 181 10.77 -8.72 -7.72
C PRO A 181 9.68 -9.16 -8.71
N ILE A 182 10.08 -9.38 -9.97
CA ILE A 182 9.24 -10.00 -10.99
C ILE A 182 9.89 -11.33 -11.40
N TYR A 183 9.16 -12.42 -11.23
CA TYR A 183 9.59 -13.76 -11.62
C TYR A 183 8.82 -14.20 -12.85
N LEU A 184 9.56 -14.34 -13.95
CA LEU A 184 9.04 -14.66 -15.27
C LEU A 184 9.22 -16.14 -15.54
N TYR A 185 8.25 -16.78 -16.17
CA TYR A 185 8.41 -18.15 -16.64
C TYR A 185 7.66 -18.38 -17.94
N ASP A 186 8.17 -19.32 -18.73
CA ASP A 186 7.52 -19.90 -19.88
C ASP A 186 7.54 -21.43 -19.73
N ALA A 187 7.49 -22.18 -20.83
CA ALA A 187 7.53 -23.64 -20.79
C ALA A 187 8.90 -24.20 -20.32
N THR A 188 10.02 -23.62 -20.75
CA THR A 188 11.38 -24.22 -20.67
C THR A 188 12.46 -23.32 -20.06
N GLY A 189 12.15 -22.05 -19.82
CA GLY A 189 13.03 -21.00 -19.33
C GLY A 189 13.63 -20.11 -20.42
N GLU A 190 13.52 -20.47 -21.70
CA GLU A 190 14.20 -19.76 -22.81
C GLU A 190 13.65 -18.35 -23.03
N GLY A 191 12.33 -18.22 -23.26
CA GLY A 191 11.65 -16.94 -23.41
C GLY A 191 11.65 -16.15 -22.11
N ALA A 192 11.65 -16.82 -20.95
CA ALA A 192 11.75 -16.16 -19.65
C ALA A 192 13.10 -15.48 -19.44
N LEU A 193 14.21 -16.09 -19.88
CA LEU A 193 15.54 -15.47 -19.83
C LEU A 193 15.61 -14.21 -20.70
N GLU A 194 14.99 -14.26 -21.88
CA GLU A 194 14.92 -13.11 -22.78
C GLU A 194 14.04 -11.99 -22.20
N ALA A 195 12.86 -12.33 -21.69
CA ALA A 195 11.98 -11.38 -21.00
C ALA A 195 12.68 -10.71 -19.81
N ALA A 196 13.40 -11.48 -18.99
CA ALA A 196 14.13 -10.93 -17.84
C ALA A 196 15.25 -9.98 -18.28
N ARG A 197 15.88 -10.22 -19.45
CA ARG A 197 16.84 -9.29 -20.05
C ARG A 197 16.16 -7.99 -20.47
N ILE A 198 15.06 -8.08 -21.23
CA ILE A 198 14.26 -6.94 -21.69
C ILE A 198 13.82 -6.06 -20.51
N LEU A 199 13.20 -6.66 -19.47
CA LEU A 199 12.75 -5.91 -18.30
C LEU A 199 13.93 -5.23 -17.58
N ARG A 200 15.07 -5.92 -17.39
CA ARG A 200 16.23 -5.32 -16.71
C ARG A 200 16.83 -4.15 -17.48
N GLU A 201 16.86 -4.22 -18.81
CA GLU A 201 17.28 -3.10 -19.67
C GLU A 201 16.32 -1.90 -19.55
N ASN A 202 15.06 -2.16 -19.19
CA ASN A 202 14.04 -1.15 -18.91
C ASN A 202 13.92 -0.81 -17.41
N GLY A 203 14.96 -1.06 -16.60
CA GLY A 203 15.05 -0.61 -15.22
C GLY A 203 14.44 -1.54 -14.16
N PHE A 204 13.91 -2.70 -14.53
CA PHE A 204 13.41 -3.70 -13.58
C PHE A 204 14.55 -4.53 -13.00
N VAL A 205 15.36 -3.94 -12.13
CA VAL A 205 16.62 -4.53 -11.64
C VAL A 205 16.45 -5.89 -10.96
N ALA A 206 15.27 -6.15 -10.38
CA ALA A 206 14.94 -7.38 -9.67
C ALA A 206 14.26 -8.45 -10.54
N ALA A 207 14.04 -8.20 -11.84
CA ALA A 207 13.43 -9.18 -12.74
C ALA A 207 14.35 -10.40 -12.97
N ARG A 208 13.78 -11.60 -12.82
CA ARG A 208 14.48 -12.89 -12.98
C ARG A 208 13.59 -13.90 -13.70
N ALA A 209 14.22 -14.80 -14.44
CA ALA A 209 13.54 -15.97 -14.99
C ALA A 209 13.49 -17.09 -13.95
N ILE A 210 12.39 -17.84 -13.85
CA ILE A 210 12.38 -19.13 -13.16
C ILE A 210 13.21 -20.10 -13.98
N ALA A 211 14.22 -20.68 -13.35
CA ALA A 211 15.13 -21.62 -13.99
C ALA A 211 14.35 -22.80 -14.60
N GLY A 212 14.56 -23.06 -15.89
CA GLY A 212 13.86 -24.13 -16.59
C GLY A 212 12.37 -23.91 -16.87
N GLY A 213 11.81 -22.73 -16.58
CA GLY A 213 10.38 -22.46 -16.76
C GLY A 213 9.51 -23.41 -15.95
N LEU A 214 8.32 -23.75 -16.45
CA LEU A 214 7.44 -24.75 -15.81
C LEU A 214 8.02 -26.17 -15.84
N ALA A 215 8.82 -26.53 -16.84
CA ALA A 215 9.48 -27.83 -16.87
C ALA A 215 10.47 -27.97 -15.68
N GLY A 216 11.31 -26.96 -15.46
CA GLY A 216 12.21 -26.90 -14.31
C GLY A 216 11.49 -26.79 -12.97
N TRP A 217 10.35 -26.07 -12.93
CA TRP A 217 9.49 -26.06 -11.74
C TRP A 217 9.06 -27.47 -11.33
N ARG A 218 8.51 -28.24 -12.26
CA ARG A 218 8.06 -29.61 -11.98
C ARG A 218 9.20 -30.55 -11.64
N GLU A 219 10.37 -30.36 -12.25
CA GLU A 219 11.57 -31.14 -11.90
C GLU A 219 12.03 -30.86 -10.46
N GLU A 220 12.06 -29.61 -10.03
CA GLU A 220 12.59 -29.24 -8.71
C GLU A 220 11.59 -29.41 -7.55
N VAL A 221 10.30 -29.12 -7.79
CA VAL A 221 9.26 -29.04 -6.75
C VAL A 221 7.93 -29.72 -7.13
N GLY A 222 7.87 -30.43 -8.27
CA GLY A 222 6.67 -31.14 -8.70
C GLY A 222 5.50 -30.22 -9.05
N ASP A 223 4.29 -30.65 -8.69
CA ASP A 223 3.05 -29.90 -8.96
C ASP A 223 2.70 -28.86 -7.87
N ALA A 224 3.62 -28.57 -6.96
CA ALA A 224 3.42 -27.55 -5.93
C ALA A 224 3.00 -26.22 -6.57
N PHE A 225 1.95 -25.60 -6.03
CA PHE A 225 1.42 -24.30 -6.46
C PHE A 225 0.86 -24.24 -7.88
N LEU A 226 0.75 -25.36 -8.62
CA LEU A 226 0.10 -25.37 -9.93
C LEU A 226 -1.42 -25.44 -9.81
N VAL A 227 -2.09 -24.37 -10.24
CA VAL A 227 -3.54 -24.34 -10.43
C VAL A 227 -3.83 -24.93 -11.81
N ARG A 228 -4.69 -25.95 -11.85
CA ARG A 228 -5.06 -26.66 -13.08
C ARG A 228 -6.56 -26.48 -13.32
N VAL A 229 -6.93 -26.05 -14.52
CA VAL A 229 -8.33 -26.09 -14.97
C VAL A 229 -8.64 -27.42 -15.66
N ASP A 230 -7.61 -28.08 -16.24
CA ASP A 230 -7.72 -29.41 -16.84
C ASP A 230 -6.71 -30.40 -16.25
N ALA A 231 -7.22 -31.45 -15.60
CA ALA A 231 -6.42 -32.52 -15.02
C ALA A 231 -5.64 -33.34 -16.07
N ALA A 232 -6.09 -33.33 -17.34
CA ALA A 232 -5.49 -34.10 -18.43
C ALA A 232 -4.34 -33.37 -19.14
N ALA A 233 -4.04 -32.12 -18.78
CA ALA A 233 -3.00 -31.34 -19.44
C ALA A 233 -1.60 -31.95 -19.26
N ALA A 234 -1.04 -32.46 -20.36
CA ALA A 234 0.33 -32.98 -20.42
C ALA A 234 1.35 -31.90 -20.01
N PRO A 235 2.45 -32.27 -19.32
CA PRO A 235 3.50 -31.34 -18.97
C PRO A 235 4.05 -30.60 -20.19
N PRO A 236 4.44 -29.31 -20.03
CA PRO A 236 5.19 -28.62 -21.06
C PRO A 236 6.44 -29.45 -21.41
N ARG A 237 6.61 -29.73 -22.70
CA ARG A 237 7.73 -30.51 -23.23
C ARG A 237 8.89 -29.56 -23.54
N GLY A 238 10.09 -29.92 -23.12
CA GLY A 238 11.33 -29.24 -23.50
C GLY A 238 12.44 -29.45 -22.48
N THR A 239 13.65 -29.02 -22.83
CA THR A 239 14.82 -29.14 -21.97
C THR A 239 14.96 -27.87 -21.12
N PRO A 240 14.97 -27.98 -19.78
CA PRO A 240 15.18 -26.85 -18.89
C PRO A 240 16.48 -26.10 -19.22
N ARG A 241 16.42 -24.76 -19.26
CA ARG A 241 17.61 -23.91 -19.36
C ARG A 241 17.85 -23.10 -18.09
N TYR A 242 19.12 -23.07 -17.67
CA TYR A 242 19.61 -22.38 -16.47
C TYR A 242 20.55 -21.22 -16.86
N GLY A 243 20.61 -20.16 -16.05
CA GLY A 243 21.47 -19.00 -16.34
C GLY A 243 21.67 -18.04 -15.16
N GLN A 244 22.60 -17.09 -15.28
CA GLN A 244 22.96 -16.14 -14.20
C GLN A 244 21.81 -15.21 -13.75
N ARG A 245 20.77 -15.05 -14.57
CA ARG A 245 19.61 -14.19 -14.29
C ARG A 245 18.39 -14.98 -13.83
N THR A 246 18.61 -16.19 -13.32
CA THR A 246 17.54 -17.07 -12.89
C THR A 246 17.31 -17.03 -11.38
N VAL A 247 16.14 -17.49 -10.98
CA VAL A 247 15.79 -17.93 -9.62
C VAL A 247 15.37 -19.40 -9.71
N SER A 248 15.80 -20.24 -8.76
CA SER A 248 15.37 -21.64 -8.75
C SER A 248 13.92 -21.76 -8.28
N ALA A 249 13.19 -22.75 -8.80
CA ALA A 249 11.81 -22.99 -8.40
C ALA A 249 11.70 -23.27 -6.89
N ARG A 250 12.64 -24.04 -6.33
CA ARG A 250 12.71 -24.30 -4.88
C ARG A 250 12.87 -23.03 -4.05
N ARG A 251 13.58 -22.01 -4.55
CA ARG A 251 13.72 -20.73 -3.82
C ARG A 251 12.41 -19.95 -3.79
N VAL A 252 11.65 -19.95 -4.89
CA VAL A 252 10.33 -19.32 -4.96
C VAL A 252 9.34 -20.07 -4.07
N ALA A 253 9.30 -21.40 -4.16
CA ALA A 253 8.39 -22.28 -3.41
C ALA A 253 8.56 -22.22 -1.87
N ARG A 254 9.79 -21.98 -1.37
CA ARG A 254 10.10 -21.91 0.07
C ARG A 254 9.34 -20.81 0.82
N ALA A 255 8.98 -19.74 0.13
CA ALA A 255 8.18 -18.66 0.68
C ALA A 255 7.19 -18.16 -0.37
N TYR A 256 6.29 -19.06 -0.77
CA TYR A 256 5.31 -18.76 -1.78
C TYR A 256 4.23 -17.85 -1.21
N GLN A 257 3.90 -16.75 -1.90
CA GLN A 257 2.92 -15.78 -1.41
C GLN A 257 1.81 -15.60 -2.43
N VAL A 258 0.57 -15.57 -1.96
CA VAL A 258 -0.59 -15.17 -2.75
C VAL A 258 -1.37 -14.10 -2.01
N VAL A 259 -1.80 -13.07 -2.73
CA VAL A 259 -2.71 -12.04 -2.22
C VAL A 259 -4.10 -12.41 -2.69
N VAL A 260 -5.07 -12.42 -1.77
CA VAL A 260 -6.47 -12.72 -2.05
C VAL A 260 -7.28 -11.47 -1.73
N ASP A 261 -7.86 -10.89 -2.76
CA ASP A 261 -8.73 -9.73 -2.64
C ASP A 261 -10.18 -10.19 -2.46
N LEU A 262 -10.74 -9.86 -1.30
CA LEU A 262 -12.07 -10.26 -0.86
C LEU A 262 -13.13 -9.22 -1.21
N ARG A 263 -12.75 -8.10 -1.85
CA ARG A 263 -13.67 -7.05 -2.25
C ARG A 263 -14.55 -7.51 -3.41
N PRO A 264 -15.69 -6.82 -3.64
CA PRO A 264 -16.49 -6.99 -4.85
C PRO A 264 -15.67 -6.92 -6.13
N ALA A 265 -16.08 -7.67 -7.15
CA ALA A 265 -15.33 -7.81 -8.40
C ALA A 265 -15.16 -6.48 -9.16
N ASP A 266 -16.11 -5.56 -9.04
CA ASP A 266 -16.04 -4.22 -9.61
C ASP A 266 -15.01 -3.32 -8.89
N GLU A 267 -14.93 -3.40 -7.56
CA GLU A 267 -13.87 -2.73 -6.79
C GLU A 267 -12.48 -3.29 -7.11
N TYR A 268 -12.38 -4.61 -7.23
CA TYR A 268 -11.16 -5.28 -7.67
C TYR A 268 -10.76 -4.81 -9.08
N ALA A 269 -11.70 -4.80 -10.02
CA ALA A 269 -11.46 -4.36 -11.39
C ALA A 269 -11.05 -2.89 -11.47
N ALA A 270 -11.58 -2.02 -10.59
CA ALA A 270 -11.22 -0.61 -10.54
C ALA A 270 -9.78 -0.37 -10.04
N GLY A 271 -9.22 -1.27 -9.24
CA GLY A 271 -7.88 -1.15 -8.69
C GLY A 271 -7.56 -2.22 -7.65
N HIS A 272 -6.58 -3.09 -7.90
CA HIS A 272 -6.14 -4.15 -6.99
C HIS A 272 -4.61 -4.27 -6.95
N ILE A 273 -4.08 -4.99 -5.94
CA ILE A 273 -2.64 -5.29 -5.86
C ILE A 273 -2.27 -6.24 -7.02
N PRO A 274 -1.26 -5.95 -7.87
CA PRO A 274 -0.90 -6.77 -9.02
C PRO A 274 -0.76 -8.25 -8.67
N GLY A 275 -1.37 -9.16 -9.43
CA GLY A 275 -1.30 -10.60 -9.15
C GLY A 275 -2.12 -11.08 -7.95
N ALA A 276 -2.89 -10.21 -7.30
CA ALA A 276 -3.93 -10.64 -6.37
C ALA A 276 -4.99 -11.49 -7.10
N VAL A 277 -5.62 -12.40 -6.37
CA VAL A 277 -6.74 -13.22 -6.86
C VAL A 277 -8.01 -12.72 -6.20
N ASN A 278 -9.03 -12.34 -7.00
CA ASN A 278 -10.33 -11.97 -6.44
C ASN A 278 -11.12 -13.22 -6.05
N VAL A 279 -11.46 -13.35 -4.77
CA VAL A 279 -12.21 -14.48 -4.23
C VAL A 279 -13.29 -13.95 -3.29
N ALA A 280 -14.55 -14.28 -3.55
CA ALA A 280 -15.63 -13.85 -2.67
C ALA A 280 -15.46 -14.47 -1.27
N PRO A 281 -15.78 -13.75 -0.18
CA PRO A 281 -15.58 -14.23 1.20
C PRO A 281 -16.22 -15.59 1.50
N ASN A 282 -17.37 -15.88 0.88
CA ASN A 282 -18.09 -17.14 1.06
C ASN A 282 -17.42 -18.33 0.33
N ASP A 283 -16.69 -18.06 -0.74
CA ASP A 283 -16.00 -19.07 -1.54
C ASP A 283 -14.60 -19.36 -1.00
N LEU A 284 -14.05 -18.47 -0.17
CA LEU A 284 -12.69 -18.55 0.36
C LEU A 284 -12.34 -19.91 0.99
N PRO A 285 -13.15 -20.52 1.87
CA PRO A 285 -12.81 -21.82 2.46
C PRO A 285 -12.71 -22.93 1.41
N GLY A 286 -13.63 -22.97 0.44
CA GLY A 286 -13.62 -23.95 -0.65
C GLY A 286 -12.44 -23.72 -1.59
N TRP A 287 -12.15 -22.47 -1.92
CA TRP A 287 -10.99 -22.08 -2.72
C TRP A 287 -9.68 -22.51 -2.06
N LEU A 288 -9.51 -22.25 -0.75
CA LEU A 288 -8.33 -22.67 0.02
C LEU A 288 -8.17 -24.19 0.07
N ALA A 289 -9.27 -24.93 0.26
CA ALA A 289 -9.25 -26.39 0.28
C ALA A 289 -8.89 -27.00 -1.08
N ALA A 290 -9.17 -26.28 -2.17
CA ALA A 290 -8.85 -26.70 -3.54
C ALA A 290 -7.42 -26.35 -3.96
N LEU A 291 -6.68 -25.55 -3.19
CA LEU A 291 -5.32 -25.16 -3.56
C LEU A 291 -4.37 -26.36 -3.56
N PRO A 292 -3.45 -26.43 -4.54
CA PRO A 292 -2.36 -27.40 -4.49
C PRO A 292 -1.53 -27.18 -3.22
N GLY A 293 -1.22 -28.26 -2.52
CA GLY A 293 -0.33 -28.21 -1.36
C GLY A 293 1.06 -27.67 -1.73
N PRO A 294 1.80 -27.08 -0.78
CA PRO A 294 3.08 -26.43 -1.06
C PRO A 294 4.23 -27.39 -1.41
N GLY A 295 3.97 -28.71 -1.42
CA GLY A 295 5.00 -29.74 -1.64
C GLY A 295 6.03 -29.81 -0.50
N GLU A 296 7.05 -30.65 -0.69
CA GLU A 296 8.10 -30.83 0.31
C GLU A 296 8.99 -29.58 0.42
N GLY A 297 9.04 -28.98 1.61
CA GLY A 297 9.87 -27.80 1.90
C GLY A 297 9.38 -26.48 1.30
N GLY A 298 8.23 -26.49 0.62
CA GLY A 298 7.52 -25.28 0.24
C GLY A 298 6.64 -24.77 1.38
N ARG A 299 6.24 -23.50 1.29
CA ARG A 299 5.31 -22.87 2.24
C ARG A 299 4.44 -21.86 1.51
N LEU A 300 3.13 -21.87 1.79
CA LEU A 300 2.16 -20.94 1.21
C LEU A 300 1.74 -19.90 2.25
N TYR A 301 2.07 -18.64 2.01
CA TYR A 301 1.58 -17.49 2.76
C TYR A 301 0.39 -16.88 2.02
N VAL A 302 -0.79 -16.94 2.63
CA VAL A 302 -2.02 -16.35 2.08
C VAL A 302 -2.28 -15.01 2.74
N TRP A 303 -2.35 -13.95 1.96
CA TRP A 303 -2.65 -12.59 2.43
C TRP A 303 -4.04 -12.17 2.02
N LEU A 304 -4.94 -12.04 2.97
CA LEU A 304 -6.29 -11.56 2.76
C LEU A 304 -6.31 -10.03 2.78
N VAL A 305 -7.01 -9.45 1.81
CA VAL A 305 -7.19 -8.01 1.66
C VAL A 305 -8.66 -7.73 1.39
N ASP A 306 -9.21 -6.74 2.07
CA ASP A 306 -10.51 -6.12 1.82
C ASP A 306 -10.31 -4.58 1.81
N ALA A 307 -11.39 -3.81 1.92
CA ALA A 307 -11.30 -2.34 1.89
C ALA A 307 -10.54 -1.75 3.08
N ASP A 308 -10.82 -2.21 4.31
CA ASP A 308 -10.41 -1.56 5.56
C ASP A 308 -9.72 -2.49 6.59
N GLY A 309 -9.51 -3.76 6.25
CA GLY A 309 -8.88 -4.80 7.05
C GLY A 309 -9.83 -5.59 7.94
N ALA A 310 -11.08 -5.15 8.14
CA ALA A 310 -11.94 -5.70 9.18
C ALA A 310 -12.40 -7.14 8.87
N LEU A 311 -12.92 -7.37 7.66
CA LEU A 311 -13.36 -8.69 7.22
C LEU A 311 -12.15 -9.60 7.01
N ALA A 312 -11.11 -9.10 6.35
CA ALA A 312 -9.89 -9.86 6.08
C ALA A 312 -9.25 -10.37 7.38
N CYS A 313 -9.10 -9.53 8.41
CA CYS A 313 -8.52 -9.94 9.69
C CYS A 313 -9.43 -10.86 10.50
N GLY A 314 -10.75 -10.65 10.47
CA GLY A 314 -11.70 -11.60 11.07
C GLY A 314 -11.60 -13.00 10.46
N LEU A 315 -11.52 -13.08 9.14
CA LEU A 315 -11.38 -14.34 8.41
C LEU A 315 -10.02 -15.01 8.65
N ALA A 316 -8.92 -14.23 8.62
CA ALA A 316 -7.58 -14.76 8.90
C ALA A 316 -7.51 -15.36 10.32
N ALA A 317 -8.10 -14.69 11.32
CA ALA A 317 -8.16 -15.21 12.68
C ALA A 317 -8.89 -16.56 12.75
N ARG A 318 -10.06 -16.66 12.09
CA ARG A 318 -10.87 -17.89 12.04
C ARG A 318 -10.14 -19.02 11.32
N LEU A 319 -9.60 -18.77 10.14
CA LEU A 319 -8.89 -19.78 9.35
C LEU A 319 -7.67 -20.35 10.09
N ARG A 320 -6.95 -19.50 10.85
CA ARG A 320 -5.85 -19.98 11.69
C ARG A 320 -6.33 -20.86 12.85
N ALA A 321 -7.48 -20.55 13.44
CA ALA A 321 -8.09 -21.40 14.45
C ALA A 321 -8.54 -22.76 13.87
N GLU A 322 -8.85 -22.80 12.57
CA GLU A 322 -9.17 -24.02 11.80
C GLU A 322 -7.93 -24.77 11.27
N GLY A 323 -6.72 -24.27 11.52
CA GLY A 323 -5.46 -24.94 11.19
C GLY A 323 -4.69 -24.38 10.00
N TYR A 324 -5.20 -23.35 9.31
CA TYR A 324 -4.47 -22.65 8.25
C TYR A 324 -3.43 -21.69 8.84
N ALA A 325 -2.29 -22.23 9.29
CA ALA A 325 -1.29 -21.51 10.07
C ALA A 325 -0.63 -20.31 9.37
N ASP A 326 -0.66 -20.26 8.03
CA ASP A 326 0.04 -19.28 7.21
C ASP A 326 -0.92 -18.32 6.48
N VAL A 327 -2.06 -18.06 7.10
CA VAL A 327 -3.01 -17.02 6.67
C VAL A 327 -2.78 -15.73 7.46
N TYR A 328 -2.74 -14.62 6.72
CA TYR A 328 -2.51 -13.27 7.21
C TYR A 328 -3.58 -12.34 6.63
N CYS A 329 -3.79 -11.20 7.28
CA CYS A 329 -4.57 -10.10 6.75
C CYS A 329 -3.71 -8.85 6.63
N LEU A 330 -4.03 -8.00 5.66
CA LEU A 330 -3.49 -6.65 5.59
C LEU A 330 -4.21 -5.75 6.59
N VAL A 331 -3.49 -5.29 7.62
CA VAL A 331 -4.01 -4.31 8.59
C VAL A 331 -4.44 -3.06 7.85
N GLY A 332 -5.71 -2.65 8.05
CA GLY A 332 -6.30 -1.48 7.42
C GLY A 332 -6.67 -1.66 5.93
N GLY A 333 -6.58 -2.88 5.40
CA GLY A 333 -7.03 -3.23 4.05
C GLY A 333 -6.24 -2.56 2.93
N ILE A 334 -6.80 -2.55 1.73
CA ILE A 334 -6.15 -2.01 0.54
C ILE A 334 -5.86 -0.50 0.65
N GLY A 335 -6.65 0.25 1.44
CA GLY A 335 -6.37 1.67 1.69
C GLY A 335 -4.98 1.91 2.32
N GLN A 336 -4.47 0.95 3.11
CA GLN A 336 -3.10 1.04 3.65
C GLN A 336 -2.03 0.73 2.62
N TRP A 337 -2.35 -0.12 1.63
CA TRP A 337 -1.50 -0.31 0.47
C TRP A 337 -1.45 0.96 -0.37
N GLU A 338 -2.61 1.56 -0.68
CA GLU A 338 -2.72 2.80 -1.46
C GLU A 338 -1.91 3.95 -0.87
N ILE A 339 -1.99 4.17 0.45
CA ILE A 339 -1.26 5.23 1.14
C ILE A 339 0.27 5.13 0.89
N ARG A 340 0.81 3.91 0.78
CA ARG A 340 2.26 3.70 0.62
C ARG A 340 2.70 3.42 -0.80
N TYR A 341 1.83 2.79 -1.58
CA TYR A 341 2.15 2.08 -2.81
C TYR A 341 1.04 2.28 -3.86
N GLY A 342 0.25 3.36 -3.81
CA GLY A 342 -0.86 3.60 -4.72
C GLY A 342 -0.52 3.52 -6.21
N ASP A 343 0.70 3.85 -6.61
CA ASP A 343 1.20 3.67 -7.98
C ASP A 343 1.33 2.20 -8.40
N LEU A 344 1.20 1.27 -7.45
CA LEU A 344 1.24 -0.18 -7.64
C LEU A 344 -0.16 -0.79 -7.54
N LEU A 345 -1.21 -0.07 -7.93
CA LEU A 345 -2.54 -0.64 -8.17
C LEU A 345 -2.77 -0.91 -9.65
N TRP A 346 -3.43 -2.02 -9.95
CA TRP A 346 -3.82 -2.44 -11.29
C TRP A 346 -5.32 -2.34 -11.48
N ALA A 347 -5.73 -1.70 -12.57
CA ALA A 347 -7.12 -1.66 -13.02
C ALA A 347 -7.28 -2.57 -14.25
N GLU A 348 -8.33 -3.38 -14.23
CA GLU A 348 -8.76 -4.19 -15.37
C GLU A 348 -9.25 -3.29 -16.52
N GLY A 349 -9.02 -3.69 -17.76
CA GLY A 349 -9.52 -2.96 -18.95
C GLY A 349 -8.72 -1.71 -19.35
N THR A 350 -7.61 -1.41 -18.68
CA THR A 350 -6.65 -0.37 -19.11
C THR A 350 -5.60 -0.95 -20.07
N GLY A 351 -6.02 -1.34 -21.28
CA GLY A 351 -5.12 -1.72 -22.37
C GLY A 351 -5.60 -2.86 -23.24
#